data_AF-A0AAN7C4H3-F1
#
_entry.id   AF-A0AAN7C4H3-F1
#
_cell.length_a   1.000
_cell.length_b   1.000
_cell.length_c   1.000
_cell.angle_alpha   90.00
_cell.angle_beta   90.00
_cell.angle_gamma   90.00
#
_symmetry.space_group_name_H-M   'P 1'
#
loop_
_entity.id
_entity.type
_entity.pdbx_description
1 polymer ?
#
loop_
_entity_poly.entity_id
_entity_poly.type
_entity_poly.pdbx_seq_one_letter_code
_entity_poly.pdbx_strand_id
1 'polypeptide(L)'
;MQPTRVLQALRYRRLRLTTKDVNKGFYKGTRTGSMGRHTKHGGYIIDWNKVRTYVCPSLEGFKLTPFVTRNMPRTFGKYETELGPKDPELYLARWKAENGLD
;
A
#
# COMPACT_ATOMS: atom_id res chain seq x y z
N MET A 1 11.34 39.81 4.43
CA MET A 1 11.21 39.48 5.87
C MET A 1 12.41 38.62 6.25
N GLN A 2 13.30 39.11 7.13
CA GLN A 2 14.41 38.27 7.62
C GLN A 2 13.93 37.44 8.82
N PRO A 3 14.24 36.12 8.88
CA PRO A 3 13.85 35.28 10.01
C PRO A 3 14.56 35.70 11.31
N THR A 4 13.96 35.41 12.48
CA THR A 4 14.49 35.81 13.80
C THR A 4 15.77 35.05 14.19
N ARG A 5 16.62 35.63 15.08
CA ARG A 5 17.97 35.11 15.44
C ARG A 5 17.99 33.64 15.89
N VAL A 6 16.92 33.14 16.52
CA VAL A 6 16.79 31.73 16.96
C VAL A 6 16.72 30.77 15.76
N LEU A 7 16.14 31.21 14.64
CA LEU A 7 16.06 30.46 13.38
C LEU A 7 17.32 30.63 12.52
N GLN A 8 18.08 31.72 12.70
CA GLN A 8 19.18 32.09 11.79
C GLN A 8 20.47 31.28 11.95
N ALA A 9 20.85 30.80 13.15
CA ALA A 9 22.26 30.45 13.37
C ALA A 9 22.61 29.02 13.80
N LEU A 10 21.79 28.27 14.57
CA LEU A 10 22.30 27.03 15.19
C LEU A 10 21.46 25.75 15.00
N ARG A 11 20.12 25.80 15.05
CA ARG A 11 19.28 24.59 15.00
C ARG A 11 18.64 24.32 13.65
N TYR A 12 18.05 25.33 13.00
CA TYR A 12 17.28 25.15 11.77
C TYR A 12 18.15 24.73 10.57
N ARG A 13 19.37 25.25 10.45
CA ARG A 13 20.31 24.93 9.36
C ARG A 13 20.82 23.48 9.35
N ARG A 14 20.65 22.75 10.46
CA ARG A 14 21.02 21.32 10.58
C ARG A 14 19.84 20.38 10.32
N LEU A 15 18.62 20.91 10.18
CA LEU A 15 17.45 20.10 9.87
C LEU A 15 17.51 19.64 8.42
N ARG A 16 16.88 18.50 8.15
CA ARG A 16 16.78 17.96 6.79
C ARG A 16 15.85 18.84 5.96
N LEU A 17 16.34 19.30 4.81
CA LEU A 17 15.55 20.12 3.89
C LEU A 17 14.27 19.40 3.44
N THR A 18 13.17 20.14 3.47
CA THR A 18 11.87 19.84 2.90
C THR A 18 11.68 20.61 1.60
N THR A 19 10.63 20.26 0.85
CA THR A 19 10.26 20.97 -0.39
C THR A 19 9.87 22.44 -0.18
N LYS A 20 9.71 22.89 1.07
CA LYS A 20 9.21 24.24 1.40
C LYS A 20 10.29 25.15 2.01
N ASP A 21 11.50 24.64 2.23
CA ASP A 21 12.55 25.37 2.91
C ASP A 21 13.42 26.21 1.95
N VAL A 22 13.46 25.85 0.67
CA VAL A 22 14.34 26.44 -0.36
C VAL A 22 13.52 26.81 -1.59
N ASN A 23 14.01 27.80 -2.35
CA ASN A 23 13.37 28.32 -3.56
C ASN A 23 13.70 27.48 -4.82
N LYS A 24 13.55 28.08 -6.00
CA LYS A 24 13.77 27.48 -7.34
C LYS A 24 15.05 26.64 -7.42
N GLY A 25 14.95 25.47 -8.06
CA GLY A 25 16.06 24.56 -8.33
C GLY A 25 16.16 23.37 -7.38
N PHE A 26 15.53 23.43 -6.20
CA PHE A 26 15.46 22.29 -5.29
C PHE A 26 14.16 21.49 -5.52
N TYR A 27 14.30 20.27 -6.05
CA TYR A 27 13.19 19.32 -6.20
C TYR A 27 13.39 18.11 -5.30
N LYS A 28 12.35 17.74 -4.53
CA LYS A 28 12.34 16.55 -3.69
C LYS A 28 11.00 15.84 -3.83
N GLY A 29 11.02 14.60 -4.33
CA GLY A 29 9.82 13.80 -4.54
C GLY A 29 9.18 13.29 -3.24
N THR A 30 7.90 12.93 -3.32
CA THR A 30 7.08 12.41 -2.21
C THR A 30 6.78 10.90 -2.35
N ARG A 31 7.60 10.18 -3.13
CA ARG A 31 7.46 8.72 -3.38
C ARG A 31 6.16 8.31 -4.09
N THR A 32 5.62 9.18 -4.94
CA THR A 32 4.50 8.82 -5.81
C THR A 32 4.86 7.75 -6.85
N GLY A 33 6.15 7.48 -7.08
CA GLY A 33 6.63 6.52 -8.09
C GLY A 33 6.73 7.13 -9.48
N SER A 34 7.44 6.47 -10.40
CA SER A 34 7.58 6.92 -11.79
C SER A 34 6.46 6.33 -12.66
N MET A 35 5.53 7.17 -13.11
CA MET A 35 4.39 6.76 -13.94
C MET A 35 4.68 6.91 -15.45
N GLY A 36 5.96 7.08 -15.83
CA GLY A 36 6.32 7.45 -17.20
C GLY A 36 7.76 7.93 -17.33
N ARG A 37 8.00 8.87 -18.24
CA ARG A 37 9.32 9.45 -18.51
C ARG A 37 9.26 10.92 -18.89
N HIS A 38 10.30 11.67 -18.53
CA HIS A 38 10.50 13.04 -19.04
C HIS A 38 10.87 13.02 -20.53
N THR A 39 10.51 14.09 -21.23
CA THR A 39 10.89 14.35 -22.63
C THR A 39 12.11 15.26 -22.70
N LYS A 40 12.77 15.30 -23.87
CA LYS A 40 13.91 16.20 -24.13
C LYS A 40 13.57 17.68 -23.89
N HIS A 41 12.31 18.07 -24.08
CA HIS A 41 11.86 19.47 -24.00
C HIS A 41 11.09 19.79 -22.71
N GLY A 42 11.27 18.99 -21.64
CA GLY A 42 10.71 19.27 -20.32
C GLY A 42 9.27 18.81 -20.08
N GLY A 43 8.58 18.27 -21.09
CA GLY A 43 7.30 17.57 -20.91
C GLY A 43 7.44 16.21 -20.24
N TYR A 44 6.32 15.54 -19.97
CA TYR A 44 6.26 14.20 -19.37
C TYR A 44 5.28 13.31 -20.14
N ILE A 45 5.70 12.08 -20.49
CA ILE A 45 4.86 11.09 -21.17
C ILE A 45 4.53 9.98 -20.18
N ILE A 46 3.23 9.67 -20.03
CA ILE A 46 2.71 8.62 -19.15
C ILE A 46 2.91 7.24 -19.81
N ASP A 47 3.38 6.28 -19.03
CA ASP A 47 3.45 4.86 -19.37
C ASP A 47 2.33 4.12 -18.62
N TRP A 48 1.25 3.80 -19.33
CA TRP A 48 0.05 3.21 -18.73
C TRP A 48 0.29 1.86 -18.06
N ASN A 49 1.34 1.12 -18.45
CA ASN A 49 1.70 -0.14 -17.79
C ASN A 49 2.23 0.07 -16.36
N LYS A 50 2.68 1.29 -16.03
CA LYS A 50 3.17 1.65 -14.68
C LYS A 50 2.10 2.35 -13.83
N VAL A 51 0.98 2.72 -14.43
CA VAL A 51 -0.11 3.39 -13.73
C VAL A 51 -0.83 2.36 -12.85
N ARG A 52 -0.91 2.65 -11.56
CA ARG A 52 -1.59 1.78 -10.60
C ARG A 52 -3.10 1.94 -10.72
N THR A 53 -3.81 0.82 -10.79
CA THR A 53 -5.27 0.75 -10.75
C THR A 53 -5.73 0.01 -9.48
N TYR A 54 -6.88 0.38 -8.95
CA TYR A 54 -7.54 -0.35 -7.87
C TYR A 54 -8.75 -1.08 -8.45
N VAL A 55 -8.66 -2.40 -8.56
CA VAL A 55 -9.73 -3.24 -9.12
C VAL A 55 -10.80 -3.44 -8.06
N CYS A 56 -11.95 -2.80 -8.25
CA CYS A 56 -13.11 -2.98 -7.38
C CYS A 56 -14.02 -4.07 -7.98
N PRO A 57 -14.33 -5.16 -7.26
CA PRO A 57 -15.30 -6.15 -7.72
C PRO A 57 -16.72 -5.57 -7.68
N SER A 58 -17.66 -6.18 -8.42
CA SER A 58 -19.08 -5.86 -8.25
C SER A 58 -19.53 -6.24 -6.84
N LEU A 59 -20.24 -5.32 -6.18
CA LEU A 59 -20.77 -5.51 -4.83
C LEU A 59 -22.30 -5.70 -4.82
N GLU A 60 -22.92 -5.80 -6.00
CA GLU A 60 -24.36 -6.04 -6.11
C GLU A 60 -24.74 -7.38 -5.46
N GLY A 61 -25.67 -7.33 -4.50
CA GLY A 61 -26.06 -8.50 -3.72
C GLY A 61 -25.07 -8.97 -2.65
N PHE A 62 -23.94 -8.27 -2.44
CA PHE A 62 -22.95 -8.65 -1.42
C PHE A 62 -23.46 -8.35 0.00
N LYS A 63 -23.55 -9.40 0.84
CA LYS A 63 -24.17 -9.32 2.18
C LYS A 63 -23.19 -9.13 3.33
N LEU A 64 -21.89 -9.35 3.11
CA LEU A 64 -20.90 -9.26 4.19
C LEU A 64 -20.64 -7.80 4.54
N THR A 65 -20.60 -7.50 5.84
CA THR A 65 -20.32 -6.17 6.38
C THR A 65 -19.02 -6.20 7.18
N PRO A 66 -18.38 -5.04 7.46
CA PRO A 66 -17.15 -5.01 8.25
C PRO A 66 -17.33 -5.39 9.73
N PHE A 67 -18.57 -5.66 10.17
CA PHE A 67 -18.89 -6.02 11.54
C PHE A 67 -19.58 -7.38 11.63
N VAL A 68 -19.33 -8.07 12.73
CA VAL A 68 -20.01 -9.32 13.09
C VAL A 68 -20.81 -9.08 14.36
N THR A 69 -21.96 -9.75 14.50
CA THR A 69 -22.77 -9.68 15.72
C THR A 69 -21.98 -10.14 16.94
N ARG A 70 -22.17 -9.47 18.08
CA ARG A 70 -21.53 -9.86 19.36
C ARG A 70 -22.06 -11.19 19.91
N ASN A 71 -23.21 -11.65 19.42
CA ASN A 71 -23.77 -12.94 19.80
C ASN A 71 -22.94 -14.11 19.23
N MET A 72 -22.14 -13.88 18.19
CA MET A 72 -21.25 -14.88 17.63
C MET A 72 -19.92 -14.90 18.41
N PRO A 73 -19.57 -15.99 19.10
CA PRO A 73 -18.28 -16.10 19.77
C PRO A 73 -17.13 -16.19 18.76
N ARG A 74 -15.94 -15.74 19.17
CA ARG A 74 -14.74 -15.85 18.35
C ARG A 74 -14.29 -17.31 18.29
N THR A 75 -14.08 -17.83 17.08
CA THR A 75 -13.58 -19.18 16.82
C THR A 75 -12.14 -19.13 16.31
N PHE A 76 -11.32 -20.11 16.71
CA PHE A 76 -9.96 -20.30 16.22
C PHE A 76 -9.86 -21.62 15.44
N GLY A 77 -9.11 -21.62 14.34
CA GLY A 77 -8.84 -22.85 13.60
C GLY A 77 -8.02 -23.81 14.45
N LYS A 78 -8.51 -25.04 14.60
CA LYS A 78 -7.79 -26.14 15.26
C LYS A 78 -7.26 -27.06 14.17
N TYR A 79 -5.97 -27.35 14.24
CA TYR A 79 -5.30 -28.21 13.28
C TYR A 79 -4.48 -29.23 14.06
N GLU A 80 -4.53 -30.48 13.63
CA GLU A 80 -3.78 -31.57 14.25
C GLU A 80 -2.32 -31.61 13.77
N THR A 81 -2.05 -31.03 12.61
CA THR A 81 -0.73 -31.02 11.98
C THR A 81 0.10 -29.85 12.48
N GLU A 82 1.41 -30.05 12.57
CA GLU A 82 2.35 -29.03 13.08
C GLU A 82 2.36 -27.76 12.22
N LEU A 83 2.19 -27.91 10.90
CA LEU A 83 2.12 -26.81 9.94
C LEU A 83 0.75 -26.08 9.92
N GLY A 84 -0.25 -26.66 10.57
CA GLY A 84 -1.59 -26.12 10.74
C GLY A 84 -2.26 -25.65 9.45
N PRO A 85 -2.71 -24.37 9.36
CA PRO A 85 -3.44 -23.87 8.20
C PRO A 85 -2.62 -23.80 6.89
N LYS A 86 -1.29 -23.97 6.98
CA LYS A 86 -0.38 -23.91 5.84
C LYS A 86 0.04 -25.29 5.33
N ASP A 87 -0.52 -26.34 5.92
CA ASP A 87 -0.19 -27.71 5.55
C ASP A 87 -0.65 -28.03 4.12
N PRO A 88 0.27 -28.41 3.21
CA PRO A 88 -0.07 -28.74 1.83
C PRO A 88 -0.89 -30.03 1.68
N GLU A 89 -0.69 -31.03 2.54
CA GLU A 89 -1.43 -32.30 2.44
C GLU A 89 -2.89 -32.11 2.83
N LEU A 90 -3.13 -31.34 3.90
CA LEU A 90 -4.48 -30.96 4.32
C LEU A 90 -5.21 -30.18 3.24
N TYR A 91 -4.52 -29.24 2.58
CA TYR A 91 -5.07 -28.49 1.45
C TYR A 91 -5.45 -29.42 0.29
N LEU A 92 -4.54 -30.33 -0.11
CA LEU A 92 -4.78 -31.26 -1.20
C LEU A 92 -5.94 -32.22 -0.90
N ALA A 93 -6.00 -32.73 0.34
CA ALA A 93 -7.09 -33.59 0.79
C ALA A 93 -8.44 -32.87 0.72
N ARG A 94 -8.49 -31.61 1.19
CA ARG A 94 -9.69 -30.77 1.12
C ARG A 94 -10.12 -30.51 -0.33
N TRP A 95 -9.18 -30.17 -1.21
CA TRP A 95 -9.47 -29.96 -2.63
C TRP A 95 -10.04 -31.22 -3.29
N LYS A 96 -9.45 -32.40 -3.05
CA LYS A 96 -9.97 -33.67 -3.58
C LYS A 96 -11.39 -33.96 -3.11
N ALA A 97 -11.72 -33.60 -1.87
CA ALA A 97 -13.04 -33.81 -1.30
C ALA A 97 -14.10 -32.82 -1.84
N GLU A 98 -13.73 -31.55 -2.04
CA GLU A 98 -14.67 -30.49 -2.41
C GLU A 98 -14.79 -30.28 -3.93
N ASN A 99 -13.68 -30.38 -4.69
CA ASN A 99 -13.60 -29.88 -6.06
C ASN A 99 -12.54 -30.61 -6.92
N GLY A 100 -12.46 -31.94 -6.84
CA GLY A 100 -11.39 -32.73 -7.48
C GLY A 100 -11.39 -32.82 -9.02
N LEU A 101 -12.17 -31.98 -9.70
CA LEU A 101 -12.37 -32.01 -11.16
C LEU A 101 -11.94 -30.70 -11.87
N ASP A 102 -11.67 -29.63 -11.11
CA ASP A 102 -11.20 -28.33 -11.62
C ASP A 102 -9.69 -28.32 -11.94
#